data_AF-A0AAQ3SN06-F1
#
_entry.id   AF-A0AAQ3SN06-F1
#
_cell.length_a   1.000
_cell.length_b   1.000
_cell.length_c   1.000
_cell.angle_alpha   90.00
_cell.angle_beta   90.00
_cell.angle_gamma   90.00
#
_symmetry.space_group_name_H-M   'P 1'
#
loop_
_entity.id
_entity.type
_entity.pdbx_description
1 polymer ?
#
loop_
_entity_poly.entity_id
_entity_poly.type
_entity_poly.pdbx_seq_one_letter_code
_entity_poly.pdbx_strand_id
1 'polypeptide(L)'
;MVYILCTVSLNNNIAFEKNTLKLKGIEYEFLQEPAGRKSELLLKSNPVYKKIPVLLHHGNPICESMIIIQYIDELWASNGPAILPAEPYARAIERFWAQYVDDKIAPAFLVLRGLTNGDKDEAAAQVAMALEHLEEAFVKCSQGKHYFGGDSVGFLDLVLGSHLGWFKAVEKIAGIKVLDEAKYPEITAWADRFCARHAVKDVMPETDRLVEFS
;
A
#
# COMPACT_ATOMS: atom_id res chain seq x y z
N MET A 1 -16.13 18.66 -1.11
CA MET A 1 -15.13 18.55 -2.18
C MET A 1 -13.90 17.88 -1.57
N VAL A 2 -13.46 16.77 -2.17
CA VAL A 2 -12.37 15.92 -1.66
C VAL A 2 -11.15 16.16 -2.55
N TYR A 3 -10.02 16.50 -1.96
CA TYR A 3 -8.73 16.55 -2.66
C TYR A 3 -7.78 15.53 -2.05
N ILE A 4 -6.93 14.93 -2.88
CA ILE A 4 -5.78 14.16 -2.42
C ILE A 4 -4.52 14.94 -2.82
N LEU A 5 -3.76 15.36 -1.82
CA LEU A 5 -2.44 15.95 -2.02
C LEU A 5 -1.38 14.86 -1.99
N CYS A 6 -0.57 14.81 -3.04
CA CYS A 6 0.37 13.72 -3.26
C CYS A 6 1.51 14.08 -4.18
N THR A 7 2.71 13.57 -3.97
CA THR A 7 3.81 13.68 -4.96
C THR A 7 3.58 12.78 -6.17
N VAL A 8 4.38 13.02 -7.21
CA VAL A 8 4.60 12.26 -8.44
C VAL A 8 3.72 11.02 -8.65
N SER A 9 3.09 10.94 -9.82
CA SER A 9 2.30 9.80 -10.36
C SER A 9 2.88 8.38 -10.17
N LEU A 10 4.13 8.24 -9.71
CA LEU A 10 4.90 7.00 -9.62
C LEU A 10 5.09 6.49 -8.19
N ASN A 11 4.65 7.22 -7.16
CA ASN A 11 4.78 6.73 -5.79
C ASN A 11 3.65 5.73 -5.48
N ASN A 12 3.99 4.46 -5.22
CA ASN A 12 3.00 3.42 -4.89
C ASN A 12 2.18 3.71 -3.63
N ASN A 13 2.68 4.58 -2.75
CA ASN A 13 1.96 5.03 -1.55
C ASN A 13 0.68 5.84 -1.85
N ILE A 14 0.32 6.00 -3.13
CA ILE A 14 -0.84 6.77 -3.60
C ILE A 14 -1.85 5.86 -4.29
N ALA A 15 -1.39 4.69 -4.76
CA ALA A 15 -2.28 3.68 -5.32
C ALA A 15 -3.31 3.24 -4.26
N PHE A 16 -2.96 3.31 -2.98
CA PHE A 16 -3.82 3.01 -1.85
C PHE A 16 -5.09 3.86 -1.77
N GLU A 17 -4.94 5.17 -1.63
CA GLU A 17 -6.05 6.09 -1.40
C GLU A 17 -6.88 6.20 -2.68
N LYS A 18 -6.22 6.18 -3.85
CA LYS A 18 -6.89 6.15 -5.15
C LYS A 18 -7.73 4.89 -5.32
N ASN A 19 -7.20 3.71 -5.00
CA ASN A 19 -7.96 2.45 -5.04
C ASN A 19 -9.13 2.50 -4.07
N THR A 20 -8.89 2.96 -2.84
CA THR A 20 -9.90 3.08 -1.79
C THR A 20 -11.06 3.98 -2.25
N LEU A 21 -10.77 5.19 -2.74
CA LEU A 21 -11.79 6.12 -3.24
C LEU A 21 -12.50 5.57 -4.48
N LYS A 22 -11.79 4.89 -5.38
CA LYS A 22 -12.39 4.22 -6.56
C LYS A 22 -13.33 3.09 -6.15
N LEU A 23 -12.96 2.28 -5.15
CA LEU A 23 -13.83 1.23 -4.58
C LEU A 23 -15.09 1.83 -3.92
N LYS A 24 -14.95 3.00 -3.30
CA LYS A 24 -16.06 3.74 -2.69
C LYS A 24 -16.84 4.61 -3.70
N GLY A 25 -16.44 4.67 -4.97
CA GLY A 25 -17.07 5.51 -5.99
C GLY A 25 -17.03 7.01 -5.66
N ILE A 26 -15.98 7.47 -4.99
CA ILE A 26 -15.82 8.87 -4.57
C ILE A 26 -14.97 9.61 -5.58
N GLU A 27 -15.51 10.69 -6.12
CA GLU A 27 -14.75 11.61 -6.97
C GLU A 27 -13.75 12.42 -6.12
N TYR A 28 -12.56 12.61 -6.66
CA TYR A 28 -11.49 13.36 -6.01
C TYR A 28 -10.67 14.12 -7.04
N GLU A 29 -10.06 15.21 -6.61
CA GLU A 29 -9.03 15.90 -7.38
C GLU A 29 -7.64 15.49 -6.89
N PHE A 30 -6.72 15.26 -7.83
CA PHE A 30 -5.34 14.91 -7.54
C PHE A 30 -4.44 16.14 -7.64
N LEU A 31 -3.83 16.52 -6.52
CA LEU A 31 -2.87 17.62 -6.46
C LEU A 31 -1.46 17.06 -6.39
N GLN A 32 -0.68 17.27 -7.45
CA GLN A 32 0.69 16.77 -7.56
C GLN A 32 1.70 17.67 -6.83
N GLU A 33 2.41 17.13 -5.83
CA GLU A 33 3.54 17.76 -5.17
C GLU A 33 4.78 17.75 -6.08
N PRO A 34 5.53 18.86 -6.14
CA PRO A 34 6.73 18.96 -6.95
C PRO A 34 7.83 18.01 -6.45
N ALA A 35 8.58 17.43 -7.40
CA ALA A 35 9.75 16.62 -7.06
C ALA A 35 10.86 17.51 -6.46
N GLY A 36 11.55 17.02 -5.44
CA GLY A 36 12.70 17.70 -4.82
C GLY A 36 12.37 18.92 -3.94
N ARG A 37 11.13 19.44 -3.96
CA ARG A 37 10.69 20.55 -3.10
C ARG A 37 9.29 20.30 -2.56
N LYS A 38 9.11 20.47 -1.25
CA LYS A 38 7.79 20.37 -0.59
C LYS A 38 7.02 21.67 -0.79
N SER A 39 5.75 21.59 -1.20
CA SER A 39 4.89 22.78 -1.36
C SER A 39 4.52 23.40 -0.01
N GLU A 40 4.13 24.67 -0.02
CA GLU A 40 3.58 25.33 1.17
C GLU A 40 2.29 24.65 1.66
N LEU A 41 1.48 24.13 0.72
CA LEU A 41 0.27 23.39 1.05
C LEU A 41 0.61 22.13 1.85
N LEU A 42 1.57 21.32 1.40
CA LEU A 42 2.02 20.12 2.15
C LEU A 42 2.59 20.49 3.52
N LEU A 43 3.43 21.51 3.59
CA LEU A 43 4.05 21.95 4.84
C LEU A 43 3.00 22.46 5.85
N LYS A 44 1.92 23.09 5.37
CA LYS A 44 0.80 23.53 6.21
C LYS A 44 -0.12 22.37 6.61
N SER A 45 -0.35 21.42 5.70
CA SER A 45 -1.29 20.33 5.90
C SER A 45 -0.72 19.18 6.74
N ASN A 46 0.59 18.88 6.62
CA ASN A 46 1.31 17.92 7.46
C ASN A 46 2.57 18.58 8.06
N PRO A 47 2.43 19.50 9.03
CA PRO A 47 3.58 20.22 9.57
C PRO A 47 4.53 19.32 10.39
N VAL A 48 4.03 18.19 10.92
CA VAL A 48 4.78 17.25 11.76
C VAL A 48 5.77 16.45 10.91
N TYR A 49 5.27 15.65 9.96
CA TYR A 49 6.12 14.76 9.17
C TYR A 49 6.51 15.37 7.83
N LYS A 50 5.72 16.32 7.32
CA LYS A 50 5.92 16.93 5.98
C LYS A 50 5.97 15.84 4.91
N LYS A 51 5.17 14.79 5.10
CA LYS A 51 5.09 13.61 4.25
C LYS A 51 3.74 13.56 3.56
N ILE A 52 3.76 12.95 2.40
CA ILE A 52 2.59 12.52 1.62
C ILE A 52 2.33 11.02 1.85
N PRO A 53 1.11 10.53 1.58
CA PRO A 53 -0.07 11.26 1.12
C PRO A 53 -0.73 12.12 2.22
N VAL A 54 -1.50 13.13 1.78
CA VAL A 54 -2.42 13.89 2.64
C VAL A 54 -3.77 13.99 1.95
N LEU A 55 -4.83 13.52 2.60
CA LEU A 55 -6.21 13.74 2.16
C LEU A 55 -6.70 15.08 2.71
N LEU A 56 -7.21 15.96 1.84
CA LEU A 56 -7.87 17.20 2.24
C LEU A 56 -9.39 17.02 2.06
N HIS A 57 -10.09 16.77 3.15
CA HIS A 57 -11.54 16.67 3.15
C HIS A 57 -12.15 17.98 3.66
N HIS A 58 -12.76 18.76 2.75
CA HIS A 58 -13.24 20.11 3.05
C HIS A 58 -12.17 21.02 3.67
N GLY A 59 -10.93 20.92 3.18
CA GLY A 59 -9.79 21.70 3.66
C GLY A 59 -9.14 21.17 4.95
N ASN A 60 -9.74 20.16 5.60
CA ASN A 60 -9.15 19.51 6.78
C ASN A 60 -8.16 18.43 6.34
N PRO A 61 -6.89 18.46 6.81
CA PRO A 61 -5.91 17.46 6.45
C PRO A 61 -6.01 16.19 7.28
N ILE A 62 -5.96 15.03 6.61
CA ILE A 62 -5.77 13.71 7.20
C ILE A 62 -4.47 13.15 6.60
N CYS A 63 -3.55 12.71 7.46
CA CYS A 63 -2.21 12.22 7.09
C CYS A 63 -2.10 10.72 7.35
N GLU A 64 -1.04 10.11 6.81
CA GLU A 64 -0.71 8.67 6.91
C GLU A 64 -1.68 7.77 6.15
N SER A 65 -1.18 7.00 5.20
CA SER A 65 -1.99 6.19 4.28
C SER A 65 -2.98 5.26 4.99
N MET A 66 -2.52 4.51 5.99
CA MET A 66 -3.38 3.60 6.74
C MET A 66 -4.48 4.32 7.54
N ILE A 67 -4.24 5.55 7.99
CA ILE A 67 -5.26 6.36 8.68
C ILE A 67 -6.24 6.93 7.66
N ILE A 68 -5.75 7.42 6.53
CA ILE A 68 -6.58 7.95 5.44
C ILE A 68 -7.57 6.90 4.94
N ILE A 69 -7.13 5.66 4.70
CA ILE A 69 -7.99 4.56 4.23
C ILE A 69 -9.11 4.27 5.24
N GLN A 70 -8.79 4.22 6.53
CA GLN A 70 -9.79 4.00 7.58
C GLN A 70 -10.79 5.14 7.66
N TYR A 71 -10.31 6.38 7.59
CA TYR A 71 -11.16 7.56 7.52
C TYR A 71 -12.13 7.50 6.33
N ILE A 72 -11.64 7.10 5.15
CA ILE A 72 -12.46 6.91 3.96
C ILE A 72 -13.50 5.79 4.18
N ASP A 73 -13.08 4.66 4.76
CA ASP A 73 -13.98 3.53 4.99
C ASP A 73 -15.10 3.87 5.98
N GLU A 74 -14.78 4.59 7.05
CA GLU A 74 -15.74 5.03 8.07
C GLU A 74 -16.70 6.10 7.54
N LEU A 75 -16.18 7.13 6.86
CA LEU A 75 -16.97 8.25 6.38
C LEU A 75 -17.95 7.83 5.26
N TRP A 76 -17.50 6.95 4.38
CA TRP A 76 -18.28 6.46 3.25
C TRP A 76 -18.67 4.99 3.42
N ALA A 77 -19.04 4.59 4.64
CA ALA A 77 -19.46 3.23 4.97
C ALA A 77 -20.67 2.75 4.14
N SER A 78 -21.54 3.66 3.71
CA SER A 78 -22.69 3.37 2.84
C SER A 78 -22.34 3.23 1.35
N ASN A 79 -21.10 3.55 0.96
CA ASN A 79 -20.66 3.51 -0.42
C ASN A 79 -19.73 2.32 -0.63
N GLY A 80 -19.97 1.55 -1.70
CA GLY A 80 -19.09 0.44 -2.07
C GLY A 80 -18.95 -0.64 -0.97
N PRO A 81 -18.00 -1.56 -1.13
CA PRO A 81 -17.72 -2.58 -0.12
C PRO A 81 -17.03 -1.98 1.11
N ALA A 82 -17.26 -2.60 2.28
CA ALA A 82 -16.46 -2.31 3.48
C ALA A 82 -15.02 -2.77 3.27
N ILE A 83 -14.06 -1.96 3.72
CA ILE A 83 -12.64 -2.27 3.61
C ILE A 83 -12.16 -2.99 4.87
N LEU A 84 -12.58 -2.53 6.04
CA LEU A 84 -12.34 -3.23 7.30
C LEU A 84 -13.53 -4.13 7.67
N PRO A 85 -13.27 -5.28 8.32
CA PRO A 85 -14.33 -6.11 8.89
C PRO A 85 -15.18 -5.37 9.93
N ALA A 86 -16.47 -5.70 9.98
CA ALA A 86 -17.37 -5.18 11.00
C ALA A 86 -17.07 -5.78 12.39
N GLU A 87 -16.68 -7.05 12.44
CA GLU A 87 -16.36 -7.77 13.66
C GLU A 87 -15.05 -7.25 14.29
N PRO A 88 -15.05 -6.85 15.58
CA PRO A 88 -13.90 -6.20 16.20
C PRO A 88 -12.59 -7.00 16.16
N TYR A 89 -12.63 -8.30 16.39
CA TYR A 89 -11.44 -9.15 16.41
C TYR A 89 -10.83 -9.27 15.01
N ALA A 90 -11.62 -9.60 13.99
CA ALA A 90 -11.18 -9.65 12.59
C ALA A 90 -10.58 -8.30 12.15
N ARG A 91 -11.22 -7.18 12.52
CA ARG A 91 -10.68 -5.84 12.27
C ARG A 91 -9.34 -5.59 12.96
N ALA A 92 -9.14 -6.09 14.18
CA ALA A 92 -7.87 -5.99 14.87
C ALA A 92 -6.78 -6.85 14.20
N ILE A 93 -7.13 -8.03 13.70
CA ILE A 93 -6.20 -8.90 12.96
C ILE A 93 -5.75 -8.26 11.64
N GLU A 94 -6.66 -7.68 10.86
CA GLU A 94 -6.27 -6.97 9.63
C GLU A 94 -5.35 -5.78 9.92
N ARG A 95 -5.65 -4.99 10.96
CA ARG A 95 -4.80 -3.86 11.39
C ARG A 95 -3.41 -4.32 11.83
N PHE A 96 -3.33 -5.43 12.57
CA PHE A 96 -2.06 -6.00 13.00
C PHE A 96 -1.17 -6.36 11.81
N TRP A 97 -1.71 -7.10 10.85
CA TRP A 97 -0.94 -7.50 9.68
C TRP A 97 -0.60 -6.34 8.76
N ALA A 98 -1.47 -5.34 8.64
CA ALA A 98 -1.17 -4.13 7.90
C ALA A 98 0.01 -3.36 8.54
N GLN A 99 0.02 -3.24 9.86
CA GLN A 99 1.16 -2.66 10.58
C GLN A 99 2.42 -3.51 10.42
N TYR A 100 2.30 -4.84 10.46
CA TYR A 100 3.42 -5.75 10.22
C TYR A 100 4.07 -5.54 8.85
N VAL A 101 3.27 -5.36 7.80
CA VAL A 101 3.75 -5.03 6.45
C VAL A 101 4.51 -3.70 6.46
N ASP A 102 3.94 -2.66 7.07
CA ASP A 102 4.56 -1.33 7.15
C ASP A 102 5.90 -1.36 7.93
N ASP A 103 5.95 -2.13 9.03
CA ASP A 103 7.13 -2.24 9.88
C ASP A 103 8.25 -3.10 9.27
N LYS A 104 7.89 -4.12 8.48
CA LYS A 104 8.86 -5.14 8.01
C LYS A 104 9.23 -5.00 6.55
N ILE A 105 8.29 -4.67 5.68
CA ILE A 105 8.54 -4.63 4.23
C ILE A 105 8.98 -3.22 3.81
N ALA A 106 8.24 -2.19 4.23
CA ALA A 106 8.51 -0.83 3.77
C ALA A 106 9.96 -0.34 4.07
N PRO A 107 10.50 -0.45 5.30
CA PRO A 107 11.87 0.00 5.58
C PRO A 107 12.93 -0.88 4.90
N ALA A 108 12.71 -2.20 4.81
CA ALA A 108 13.65 -3.08 4.13
C ALA A 108 13.76 -2.76 2.63
N PHE A 109 12.63 -2.40 1.99
CA PHE A 109 12.62 -1.94 0.61
C PHE A 109 13.41 -0.64 0.42
N LEU A 110 13.39 0.29 1.39
CA LEU A 110 14.22 1.50 1.32
C LEU A 110 15.73 1.17 1.32
N VAL A 111 16.16 0.19 2.13
CA VAL A 111 17.55 -0.27 2.18
C VAL A 111 17.93 -1.00 0.87
N LEU A 112 17.09 -1.91 0.38
CA LEU A 112 17.34 -2.65 -0.86
C LEU A 112 17.45 -1.72 -2.08
N ARG A 113 16.68 -0.64 -2.08
CA ARG A 113 16.73 0.43 -3.09
C ARG A 113 17.92 1.38 -2.93
N GLY A 114 18.66 1.31 -1.82
CA GLY A 114 19.77 2.21 -1.53
C GLY A 114 19.37 3.63 -1.11
N LEU A 115 18.10 3.84 -0.74
CA LEU A 115 17.59 5.14 -0.28
C LEU A 115 17.87 5.41 1.19
N THR A 116 18.26 4.39 1.94
CA THR A 116 18.63 4.50 3.35
C THR A 116 19.79 3.55 3.63
N ASN A 117 20.68 3.95 4.53
CA ASN A 117 21.79 3.11 4.96
C ASN A 117 21.28 1.85 5.66
N GLY A 118 21.90 0.71 5.37
CA GLY A 118 21.59 -0.57 5.99
C GLY A 118 22.30 -1.71 5.27
N ASP A 119 22.31 -2.88 5.89
CA ASP A 119 22.80 -4.10 5.27
C ASP A 119 21.72 -4.67 4.31
N LYS A 120 22.09 -4.89 3.05
CA LYS A 120 21.16 -5.37 2.02
C LYS A 120 20.81 -6.84 2.20
N ASP A 121 21.71 -7.66 2.72
CA ASP A 121 21.46 -9.08 2.97
C ASP A 121 20.53 -9.24 4.17
N GLU A 122 20.71 -8.44 5.23
CA GLU A 122 19.76 -8.39 6.35
C GLU A 122 18.38 -7.90 5.92
N ALA A 123 18.32 -6.86 5.07
CA ALA A 123 17.05 -6.35 4.54
C ALA A 123 16.35 -7.41 3.67
N ALA A 124 17.08 -8.12 2.82
CA ALA A 124 16.54 -9.22 2.01
C ALA A 124 16.00 -10.37 2.89
N ALA A 125 16.75 -10.75 3.92
CA ALA A 125 16.33 -11.78 4.88
C ALA A 125 15.07 -11.35 5.66
N GLN A 126 14.97 -10.07 6.05
CA GLN A 126 13.78 -9.53 6.69
C GLN A 126 12.54 -9.61 5.79
N VAL A 127 12.68 -9.26 4.51
CA VAL A 127 11.58 -9.38 3.53
C VAL A 127 11.18 -10.84 3.35
N ALA A 128 12.14 -11.76 3.20
CA ALA A 128 11.86 -13.18 3.06
C ALA A 128 11.09 -13.74 4.27
N MET A 129 11.53 -13.44 5.50
CA MET A 129 10.79 -13.83 6.72
C MET A 129 9.41 -13.18 6.80
N ALA A 130 9.27 -11.93 6.37
CA ALA A 130 7.97 -11.25 6.35
C ALA A 130 7.00 -11.95 5.37
N LEU A 131 7.48 -12.37 4.21
CA LEU A 131 6.69 -13.12 3.23
C LEU A 131 6.31 -14.51 3.73
N GLU A 132 7.20 -15.22 4.43
CA GLU A 132 6.88 -16.50 5.07
C GLU A 132 5.71 -16.35 6.06
N HIS A 133 5.77 -15.34 6.93
CA HIS A 133 4.66 -15.08 7.85
C HIS A 133 3.37 -14.66 7.13
N LEU A 134 3.47 -13.87 6.06
CA LEU A 134 2.30 -13.45 5.27
C LEU A 134 1.66 -14.60 4.50
N GLU A 135 2.45 -15.54 3.99
CA GLU A 135 1.97 -16.77 3.36
C GLU A 135 1.11 -17.59 4.34
N GLU A 136 1.61 -17.82 5.55
CA GLU A 136 0.84 -18.49 6.60
C GLU A 136 -0.40 -17.69 7.02
N ALA A 137 -0.26 -16.36 7.12
CA ALA A 137 -1.36 -15.46 7.45
C ALA A 137 -2.44 -15.53 6.38
N PHE A 138 -2.08 -15.58 5.10
CA PHE A 138 -3.04 -15.63 4.01
C PHE A 138 -3.88 -16.90 4.09
N VAL A 139 -3.28 -18.06 4.31
CA VAL A 139 -4.01 -19.33 4.48
C VAL A 139 -5.02 -19.25 5.64
N LYS A 140 -4.63 -18.63 6.77
CA LYS A 140 -5.48 -18.49 7.96
C LYS A 140 -6.59 -17.44 7.77
N CYS A 141 -6.25 -16.28 7.23
CA CYS A 141 -7.14 -15.13 7.10
C CYS A 141 -8.13 -15.26 5.93
N SER A 142 -7.66 -15.77 4.79
CA SER A 142 -8.51 -15.90 3.60
C SER A 142 -9.59 -16.96 3.76
N GLN A 143 -9.40 -17.96 4.62
CA GLN A 143 -10.30 -19.10 4.79
C GLN A 143 -10.62 -19.80 3.44
N GLY A 144 -9.61 -19.87 2.56
CA GLY A 144 -9.74 -20.45 1.21
C GLY A 144 -10.39 -19.51 0.18
N LYS A 145 -10.57 -18.23 0.52
CA LYS A 145 -11.06 -17.20 -0.39
C LYS A 145 -9.91 -16.49 -1.11
N HIS A 146 -10.25 -15.52 -1.96
CA HIS A 146 -9.30 -14.93 -2.90
C HIS A 146 -8.40 -13.84 -2.31
N TYR A 147 -8.81 -13.24 -1.20
CA TYR A 147 -8.19 -12.07 -0.57
C TYR A 147 -8.02 -12.27 0.94
N PHE A 148 -7.17 -11.46 1.57
CA PHE A 148 -7.07 -11.42 3.04
C PHE A 148 -8.39 -10.99 3.69
N GLY A 149 -9.13 -10.09 3.04
CA GLY A 149 -10.51 -9.71 3.40
C GLY A 149 -11.56 -10.76 3.02
N GLY A 150 -11.16 -11.96 2.62
CA GLY A 150 -12.05 -13.05 2.22
C GLY A 150 -12.50 -12.94 0.76
N ASP A 151 -13.80 -12.72 0.55
CA ASP A 151 -14.42 -12.65 -0.79
C ASP A 151 -14.13 -11.32 -1.51
N SER A 152 -13.72 -10.28 -0.79
CA SER A 152 -13.43 -8.95 -1.31
C SER A 152 -12.08 -8.43 -0.82
N VAL A 153 -11.53 -7.45 -1.52
CA VAL A 153 -10.30 -6.76 -1.11
C VAL A 153 -10.55 -6.05 0.21
N GLY A 154 -9.82 -6.45 1.25
CA GLY A 154 -9.84 -5.85 2.58
C GLY A 154 -8.72 -4.83 2.78
N PHE A 155 -8.54 -4.40 4.02
CA PHE A 155 -7.55 -3.41 4.40
C PHE A 155 -6.13 -3.91 4.18
N LEU A 156 -5.84 -5.14 4.62
CA LEU A 156 -4.52 -5.75 4.43
C LEU A 156 -4.18 -5.97 2.95
N ASP A 157 -5.16 -6.37 2.13
CA ASP A 157 -4.96 -6.49 0.69
C ASP A 157 -4.54 -5.17 0.06
N LEU A 158 -5.17 -4.06 0.47
CA LEU A 158 -4.78 -2.73 0.01
C LEU A 158 -3.35 -2.40 0.48
N VAL A 159 -3.04 -2.61 1.77
CA VAL A 159 -1.73 -2.33 2.39
C VAL A 159 -0.59 -3.08 1.70
N LEU A 160 -0.71 -4.40 1.54
CA LEU A 160 0.31 -5.21 0.88
C LEU A 160 0.32 -4.96 -0.63
N GLY A 161 -0.85 -4.76 -1.24
CA GLY A 161 -1.03 -4.64 -2.68
C GLY A 161 -0.31 -3.44 -3.30
N SER A 162 -0.17 -2.32 -2.58
CA SER A 162 0.63 -1.19 -3.08
C SER A 162 2.11 -1.50 -3.20
N HIS A 163 2.63 -2.40 -2.36
CA HIS A 163 4.04 -2.68 -2.34
C HIS A 163 4.41 -3.47 -3.59
N LEU A 164 3.46 -4.15 -4.24
CA LEU A 164 3.68 -5.04 -5.40
C LEU A 164 4.45 -4.38 -6.56
N GLY A 165 4.23 -3.10 -6.83
CA GLY A 165 5.05 -2.38 -7.80
C GLY A 165 6.52 -2.34 -7.37
N TRP A 166 6.76 -2.11 -6.08
CA TRP A 166 8.10 -2.11 -5.48
C TRP A 166 8.72 -3.50 -5.39
N PHE A 167 7.94 -4.57 -5.21
CA PHE A 167 8.46 -5.93 -5.27
C PHE A 167 9.22 -6.15 -6.58
N LYS A 168 8.57 -5.90 -7.73
CA LYS A 168 9.19 -6.05 -9.06
C LYS A 168 10.38 -5.10 -9.27
N ALA A 169 10.28 -3.87 -8.78
CA ALA A 169 11.35 -2.89 -8.91
C ALA A 169 12.59 -3.28 -8.09
N VAL A 170 12.39 -3.75 -6.85
CA VAL A 170 13.46 -4.23 -5.98
C VAL A 170 14.13 -5.48 -6.55
N GLU A 171 13.37 -6.40 -7.15
CA GLU A 171 13.95 -7.56 -7.85
C GLU A 171 14.94 -7.11 -8.93
N LYS A 172 14.59 -6.08 -9.71
CA LYS A 172 15.46 -5.52 -10.76
C LYS A 172 16.66 -4.75 -10.19
N ILE A 173 16.45 -3.93 -9.14
CA ILE A 173 17.50 -3.07 -8.55
C ILE A 173 18.53 -3.89 -7.78
N ALA A 174 18.06 -4.82 -6.94
CA ALA A 174 18.90 -5.60 -6.04
C ALA A 174 19.33 -6.94 -6.64
N GLY A 175 18.76 -7.36 -7.78
CA GLY A 175 19.11 -8.62 -8.43
C GLY A 175 18.68 -9.86 -7.63
N ILE A 176 17.65 -9.72 -6.79
CA ILE A 176 17.09 -10.79 -5.97
C ILE A 176 15.72 -11.22 -6.52
N LYS A 177 15.27 -12.43 -6.19
CA LYS A 177 13.87 -12.83 -6.40
C LYS A 177 13.13 -12.63 -5.08
N VAL A 178 12.14 -11.74 -5.05
CA VAL A 178 11.38 -11.42 -3.84
C VAL A 178 10.13 -12.29 -3.75
N LEU A 179 9.30 -12.31 -4.79
CA LEU A 179 8.13 -13.19 -4.85
C LEU A 179 8.49 -14.47 -5.60
N ASP A 180 8.83 -15.50 -4.85
CA ASP A 180 9.11 -16.84 -5.37
C ASP A 180 7.90 -17.76 -5.23
N GLU A 181 7.20 -18.07 -6.34
CA GLU A 181 6.03 -18.95 -6.37
C GLU A 181 6.28 -20.32 -5.72
N ALA A 182 7.51 -20.83 -5.80
CA ALA A 182 7.86 -22.10 -5.17
C ALA A 182 7.87 -22.03 -3.63
N LYS A 183 8.05 -20.83 -3.06
CA LYS A 183 8.09 -20.57 -1.61
C LYS A 183 6.79 -19.97 -1.10
N TYR A 184 6.16 -19.09 -1.88
CA TYR A 184 5.01 -18.28 -1.50
C TYR A 184 3.85 -18.43 -2.51
N PRO A 185 3.39 -19.67 -2.81
CA PRO A 185 2.41 -19.91 -3.86
C PRO A 185 1.11 -19.13 -3.65
N GLU A 186 0.62 -19.00 -2.42
CA GLU A 186 -0.65 -18.32 -2.14
C GLU A 186 -0.52 -16.80 -2.29
N ILE A 187 0.56 -16.21 -1.77
CA ILE A 187 0.83 -14.78 -1.93
C ILE A 187 1.12 -14.44 -3.39
N THR A 188 1.84 -15.28 -4.13
CA THR A 188 2.05 -15.06 -5.57
C THR A 188 0.72 -15.09 -6.32
N ALA A 189 -0.12 -16.10 -6.08
CA ALA A 189 -1.43 -16.18 -6.72
C ALA A 189 -2.36 -15.02 -6.30
N TRP A 190 -2.29 -14.59 -5.05
CA TRP A 190 -2.99 -13.39 -4.57
C TRP A 190 -2.52 -12.13 -5.29
N ALA A 191 -1.20 -11.94 -5.46
CA ALA A 191 -0.63 -10.77 -6.12
C ALA A 191 -1.08 -10.65 -7.57
N ASP A 192 -1.12 -11.78 -8.30
CA ASP A 192 -1.63 -11.83 -9.67
C ASP A 192 -3.11 -11.45 -9.74
N ARG A 193 -3.95 -12.02 -8.86
CA ARG A 193 -5.37 -11.68 -8.77
C ARG A 193 -5.58 -10.21 -8.41
N PHE A 194 -4.79 -9.67 -7.49
CA PHE A 194 -4.88 -8.28 -7.06
C PHE A 194 -4.53 -7.33 -8.20
N CYS A 195 -3.42 -7.59 -8.91
CA CYS A 195 -2.96 -6.77 -10.04
C CYS A 195 -3.90 -6.83 -11.25
N ALA A 196 -4.59 -7.95 -11.47
CA ALA A 196 -5.54 -8.11 -12.57
C ALA A 196 -6.82 -7.28 -12.40
N ARG A 197 -7.11 -6.75 -11.20
CA ARG A 197 -8.30 -5.92 -10.96
C ARG A 197 -8.19 -4.61 -11.75
N HIS A 198 -9.24 -4.25 -12.48
CA HIS A 198 -9.32 -2.99 -13.21
C HIS A 198 -9.09 -1.75 -12.30
N ALA A 199 -9.53 -1.81 -11.03
CA ALA A 199 -9.28 -0.74 -10.08
C ALA A 199 -7.78 -0.47 -9.89
N VAL A 200 -6.99 -1.55 -9.79
CA VAL A 200 -5.55 -1.56 -9.48
C VAL A 200 -4.71 -1.33 -10.74
N LYS A 201 -5.09 -1.95 -11.87
CA LYS A 201 -4.34 -1.90 -13.13
C LYS A 201 -4.11 -0.47 -13.62
N ASP A 202 -5.09 0.42 -13.44
CA ASP A 202 -4.99 1.81 -13.89
C ASP A 202 -4.11 2.69 -12.99
N VAL A 203 -3.82 2.25 -11.76
CA VAL A 203 -3.12 3.06 -10.75
C VAL A 203 -1.76 2.51 -10.37
N MET A 204 -1.44 1.27 -10.74
CA MET A 204 -0.13 0.67 -10.51
C MET A 204 0.88 1.21 -11.53
N PRO A 205 1.98 1.87 -11.09
CA PRO A 205 2.99 2.37 -12.01
C PRO A 205 3.82 1.23 -12.61
N GLU A 206 4.29 1.46 -13.83
CA GLU A 206 5.19 0.55 -14.54
C GLU A 206 6.50 0.34 -13.76
N THR A 207 6.98 -0.91 -13.70
CA THR A 207 8.17 -1.29 -12.94
C THR A 207 9.40 -0.49 -13.35
N ASP A 208 9.61 -0.23 -14.63
CA ASP A 208 10.79 0.52 -15.11
C ASP A 208 10.80 1.97 -14.60
N ARG A 209 9.62 2.59 -14.48
CA ARG A 209 9.51 3.95 -13.93
C ARG A 209 9.78 3.99 -12.42
N LEU A 210 9.46 2.93 -11.69
CA LEU A 210 9.80 2.80 -10.27
C LEU A 210 11.31 2.61 -10.06
N VAL A 211 11.96 1.91 -10.99
CA VAL A 211 13.41 1.67 -10.97
C VAL A 211 14.15 2.98 -11.23
N GLU A 212 13.72 3.79 -12.20
CA GLU A 212 14.27 5.14 -12.46
C GLU A 212 14.05 6.12 -11.29
N PHE A 213 13.05 5.88 -10.45
CA PHE A 213 12.73 6.72 -9.29
C PHE A 213 13.57 6.40 -8.05
N SER A 214 14.36 5.31 -8.07
CA SER A 214 15.21 4.88 -6.93
C SER A 214 16.61 5.45 -7.06
#